data_AF-A0AAD1ZZU9-F1
#
_entry.id   AF-A0AAD1ZZU9-F1
#
_cell.length_a   1.000
_cell.length_b   1.000
_cell.length_c   1.000
_cell.angle_alpha   90.00
_cell.angle_beta   90.00
_cell.angle_gamma   90.00
#
_symmetry.space_group_name_H-M   'P 1'
#
loop_
_entity.id
_entity.type
_entity.pdbx_description
1 polymer ?
#
loop_
_entity_poly.entity_id
_entity_poly.type
_entity_poly.pdbx_seq_one_letter_code
_entity_poly.pdbx_strand_id
1 'polypeptide(L)'
;MSIKKVGAVVASGYEDAEGVDDILKRNEDLVLKNSTKLLLRRLEYLRLVDANMMERSNGPVKSVQFHKNAHLLLAGELDKTIRFIQIDGKKNAKIQSIFLGGYPIYKASFLPDGS
;
A
#
# COMPACT_ATOMS: atom_id res chain seq x y z
N MET A 1 -14.18 56.12 25.24
CA MET A 1 -15.27 55.51 24.45
C MET A 1 -15.00 54.00 24.41
N SER A 2 -15.66 53.22 25.26
CA SER A 2 -15.42 51.77 25.35
C SER A 2 -16.22 51.03 24.29
N ILE A 3 -15.54 50.26 23.44
CA ILE A 3 -16.14 49.43 22.40
C ILE A 3 -16.58 48.13 23.06
N LYS A 4 -17.89 47.91 23.18
CA LYS A 4 -18.46 46.63 23.65
C LYS A 4 -18.20 45.56 22.60
N LYS A 5 -17.53 44.46 22.99
CA LYS A 5 -17.49 43.22 22.22
C LYS A 5 -18.91 42.66 22.14
N VAL A 6 -19.43 42.49 20.93
CA VAL A 6 -20.69 41.76 20.71
C VAL A 6 -20.35 40.28 20.86
N GLY A 7 -20.91 39.66 21.90
CA GLY A 7 -20.85 38.20 22.09
C GLY A 7 -21.74 37.51 21.08
N ALA A 8 -21.25 36.42 20.48
CA ALA A 8 -22.05 35.56 19.61
C ALA A 8 -23.21 34.97 20.43
N VAL A 9 -24.42 35.03 19.88
CA VAL A 9 -25.61 34.43 20.49
C VAL A 9 -25.62 32.95 20.14
N VAL A 10 -25.39 32.10 21.15
CA VAL A 10 -25.43 30.64 21.01
C VAL A 10 -26.89 30.19 21.00
N ALA A 11 -27.27 29.37 20.02
CA ALA A 11 -28.61 28.81 19.95
C ALA A 11 -28.81 27.82 21.12
N SER A 12 -29.94 27.95 21.82
CA SER A 12 -30.32 27.30 23.10
C SER A 12 -30.19 25.77 23.21
N GLY A 13 -29.77 25.06 22.16
CA GLY A 13 -29.56 23.60 22.15
C GLY A 13 -28.09 23.17 22.07
N TYR A 14 -27.14 24.11 22.15
CA TYR A 14 -25.71 23.87 21.93
C TYR A 14 -24.82 24.40 23.08
N GLU A 15 -25.38 24.53 24.29
CA GLU A 15 -24.65 25.08 25.45
C GLU A 15 -23.56 24.12 25.99
N ASP A 16 -23.64 22.81 25.68
CA ASP A 16 -22.75 21.77 26.22
C ASP A 16 -21.55 21.41 25.32
N ALA A 17 -21.31 22.18 24.26
CA ALA A 17 -20.26 21.86 23.30
C ALA A 17 -19.02 22.75 23.55
N GLU A 18 -18.32 22.51 24.67
CA GLU A 18 -17.04 23.17 24.93
C GLU A 18 -16.07 22.92 23.75
N GLY A 19 -15.64 24.00 23.09
CA GLY A 19 -14.60 23.97 22.05
C GLY A 19 -15.07 24.00 20.58
N VAL A 20 -16.37 23.91 20.27
CA VAL A 20 -16.83 24.06 18.86
C VAL A 20 -16.71 25.49 18.34
N ASP A 21 -16.85 26.50 19.20
CA ASP A 21 -16.71 27.91 18.79
C ASP A 21 -15.30 28.26 18.28
N ASP A 22 -14.30 27.46 18.65
CA ASP A 22 -12.91 27.64 18.26
C ASP A 22 -12.50 26.78 17.05
N ILE A 23 -13.35 25.84 16.61
CA ILE A 23 -13.03 24.86 15.55
C ILE A 23 -12.68 25.52 14.20
N LEU A 24 -13.26 26.69 13.90
CA LEU A 24 -13.00 27.44 12.68
C LEU A 24 -11.99 28.57 12.87
N LYS A 25 -11.52 28.81 14.11
CA LYS A 25 -10.53 29.86 14.40
C LYS A 25 -9.09 29.41 14.16
N ARG A 26 -8.88 28.10 13.99
CA ARG A 26 -7.57 27.49 13.74
C ARG A 26 -7.67 26.46 12.60
N ASN A 27 -6.59 26.29 11.87
CA ASN A 27 -6.48 25.35 10.75
C ASN A 27 -5.69 24.07 11.10
N GLU A 28 -5.32 23.91 12.37
CA GLU A 28 -4.45 22.83 12.85
C GLU A 28 -5.01 21.42 12.59
N ASP A 29 -6.33 21.25 12.66
CA ASP A 29 -7.01 19.98 12.41
C ASP A 29 -7.45 19.76 10.95
N LEU A 30 -7.25 20.76 10.07
CA LEU A 30 -7.47 20.61 8.62
C LEU A 30 -6.28 19.93 7.93
N VAL A 31 -5.14 19.84 8.60
CA VAL A 31 -3.97 19.11 8.09
C VAL A 31 -4.33 17.63 8.05
N LEU A 32 -4.28 17.03 6.86
CA LEU A 32 -4.48 15.59 6.68
C LEU A 32 -3.44 14.82 7.49
N LYS A 33 -3.87 14.31 8.66
CA LYS A 33 -3.06 13.42 9.49
C LYS A 33 -3.06 12.05 8.81
N ASN A 34 -1.87 11.56 8.46
CA ASN A 34 -1.75 10.24 7.86
C ASN A 34 -2.14 9.18 8.90
N SER A 35 -3.17 8.40 8.61
CA SER A 35 -3.62 7.33 9.50
C SER A 35 -2.73 6.10 9.34
N THR A 36 -2.36 5.45 10.46
CA THR A 36 -1.67 4.15 10.43
C THR A 36 -2.61 2.98 10.16
N LYS A 37 -3.92 3.21 10.23
CA LYS A 37 -4.97 2.22 9.97
C LYS A 37 -5.64 2.50 8.64
N LEU A 38 -5.94 1.42 7.90
CA LEU A 38 -6.75 1.50 6.69
C LEU A 38 -8.16 1.99 7.03
N LEU A 39 -8.69 2.85 6.15
CA LEU A 39 -10.06 3.29 6.25
C LEU A 39 -11.00 2.18 5.77
N LEU A 40 -12.13 2.03 6.45
CA LEU A 40 -13.15 1.10 6.00
C LEU A 40 -13.75 1.61 4.68
N ARG A 41 -14.02 0.70 3.73
CA ARG A 41 -14.62 0.97 2.41
C ARG A 41 -13.80 1.89 1.47
N ARG A 42 -12.63 2.38 1.88
CA ARG A 42 -11.73 3.21 1.05
C ARG A 42 -10.31 2.65 1.14
N LEU A 43 -9.82 2.15 0.01
CA LEU A 43 -8.44 1.73 -0.14
C LEU A 43 -7.71 2.71 -1.06
N GLU A 44 -6.71 3.40 -0.51
CA GLU A 44 -5.82 4.24 -1.29
C GLU A 44 -4.65 3.39 -1.78
N TYR A 45 -4.41 3.40 -3.09
CA TYR A 45 -3.34 2.62 -3.70
C TYR A 45 -2.77 3.37 -4.92
N LEU A 46 -1.53 3.05 -5.27
CA LEU A 46 -0.87 3.54 -6.47
C LEU A 46 -0.47 2.36 -7.34
N ARG A 47 -0.70 2.47 -8.65
CA ARG A 47 -0.20 1.48 -9.61
C ARG A 47 1.26 1.76 -9.91
N LEU A 48 2.10 0.76 -9.69
CA LEU A 48 3.52 0.78 -10.07
C LEU A 48 3.73 0.02 -11.38
N VAL A 49 4.97 0.03 -11.84
CA VAL A 49 5.39 -0.77 -13.00
C VAL A 49 5.21 -2.26 -12.70
N ASP A 50 4.78 -3.01 -13.71
CA ASP A 50 4.57 -4.46 -13.60
C ASP A 50 5.89 -5.16 -13.20
N ALA A 51 5.81 -6.16 -12.32
CA ALA A 51 7.01 -6.85 -11.82
C ALA A 51 7.75 -7.61 -12.94
N ASN A 52 7.01 -8.26 -13.85
CA ASN A 52 7.54 -9.02 -14.97
C ASN A 52 7.75 -8.18 -16.24
N MET A 53 7.92 -6.85 -16.10
CA MET A 53 8.09 -5.93 -17.24
C MET A 53 9.30 -6.30 -18.12
N MET A 54 10.42 -6.71 -17.51
CA MET A 54 11.64 -7.08 -18.25
C MET A 54 11.49 -8.39 -19.03
N GLU A 55 10.78 -9.36 -18.47
CA GLU A 55 10.57 -10.66 -19.10
C GLU A 55 9.19 -11.15 -18.71
N ARG A 56 8.28 -11.14 -19.69
CA ARG A 56 6.93 -11.64 -19.50
C ARG A 56 6.93 -13.15 -19.39
N SER A 57 5.98 -13.63 -18.61
CA SER A 57 5.67 -15.03 -18.42
C SER A 57 5.21 -15.68 -19.72
N ASN A 58 5.76 -16.84 -20.08
CA ASN A 58 5.33 -17.61 -21.26
C ASN A 58 4.13 -18.53 -20.95
N GLY A 59 3.69 -18.58 -19.70
CA GLY A 59 2.52 -19.30 -19.26
C GLY A 59 1.84 -18.64 -18.07
N PRO A 60 0.75 -19.23 -17.56
CA PRO A 60 0.07 -18.74 -16.38
C PRO A 60 0.99 -18.76 -15.15
N VAL A 61 1.04 -17.63 -14.45
CA VAL A 61 1.67 -17.52 -13.12
C VAL A 61 0.76 -18.18 -12.10
N LYS A 62 1.26 -19.19 -11.38
CA LYS A 62 0.49 -19.96 -10.39
C LYS A 62 0.83 -19.59 -8.95
N SER A 63 2.05 -19.13 -8.70
CA SER A 63 2.49 -18.69 -7.39
C SER A 63 3.29 -17.41 -7.49
N VAL A 64 3.02 -16.49 -6.57
CA VAL A 64 3.78 -15.24 -6.39
C VAL A 64 4.07 -15.10 -4.90
N GLN A 65 5.32 -14.86 -4.53
CA GLN A 65 5.67 -14.65 -3.15
C GLN A 65 6.79 -13.63 -2.99
N PHE A 66 6.62 -12.70 -2.05
CA PHE A 66 7.66 -11.78 -1.63
C PHE A 66 8.57 -12.45 -0.62
N HIS A 67 9.87 -12.26 -0.78
CA HIS A 67 10.85 -12.65 0.22
C HIS A 67 10.65 -11.80 1.48
N LYS A 68 10.80 -12.41 2.66
CA LYS A 68 10.49 -11.76 3.95
C LYS A 68 11.38 -10.55 4.27
N ASN A 69 12.67 -10.66 3.96
CA ASN A 69 13.70 -9.70 4.38
C ASN A 69 14.39 -8.96 3.21
N ALA A 70 13.96 -9.19 1.97
CA ALA A 70 14.63 -8.66 0.78
C ALA A 70 13.61 -8.15 -0.23
N HIS A 71 14.02 -7.22 -1.08
CA HIS A 71 13.19 -6.68 -2.16
C HIS A 71 13.17 -7.65 -3.35
N LEU A 72 12.72 -8.88 -3.08
CA LEU A 72 12.76 -10.00 -4.00
C LEU A 72 11.37 -10.62 -4.12
N LEU A 73 10.96 -10.87 -5.36
CA LEU A 73 9.74 -11.56 -5.72
C LEU A 73 10.09 -12.88 -6.42
N LEU A 74 9.46 -13.94 -5.97
CA LEU A 74 9.41 -15.22 -6.67
C LEU A 74 8.11 -15.30 -7.47
N ALA A 75 8.21 -15.68 -8.74
CA ALA A 75 7.08 -16.06 -9.59
C ALA A 75 7.28 -17.49 -10.10
N GLY A 76 6.32 -18.37 -9.82
CA GLY A 76 6.31 -19.76 -10.29
C GLY A 76 5.23 -19.95 -11.35
N GLU A 77 5.62 -20.57 -12.46
CA GLU A 77 4.83 -20.59 -13.68
C GLU A 77 4.64 -22.00 -14.26
N LEU A 78 3.53 -22.20 -14.97
CA LEU A 78 3.26 -23.48 -15.66
C LEU A 78 4.15 -23.71 -16.89
N ASP A 79 4.89 -22.69 -17.33
CA ASP A 79 5.92 -22.84 -18.37
C ASP A 79 7.19 -23.57 -17.85
N LYS A 80 7.11 -24.08 -16.61
CA LYS A 80 8.16 -24.82 -15.90
C LYS A 80 9.30 -23.92 -15.43
N THR A 81 9.09 -22.61 -15.39
CA THR A 81 10.07 -21.66 -14.88
C THR A 81 9.72 -21.13 -13.49
N ILE A 82 10.76 -20.88 -12.72
CA ILE A 82 10.72 -20.05 -11.51
C ILE A 82 11.56 -18.81 -11.81
N ARG A 83 10.97 -17.63 -11.65
CA ARG A 83 11.64 -16.35 -11.85
C ARG A 83 11.81 -15.61 -10.53
N PHE A 84 13.00 -15.04 -10.37
CA PHE A 84 13.37 -14.16 -9.26
C PHE A 84 13.52 -12.74 -9.79
N ILE A 85 12.76 -11.82 -9.21
CA ILE A 85 12.64 -10.43 -9.67
C ILE A 85 12.91 -9.51 -8.49
N GLN A 86 13.86 -8.60 -8.64
CA GLN A 86 14.07 -7.52 -7.68
C GLN A 86 12.94 -6.50 -7.81
N ILE A 87 12.29 -6.12 -6.71
CA ILE A 87 11.16 -5.18 -6.71
C ILE A 87 11.62 -3.82 -6.22
N ASP A 88 11.75 -2.86 -7.14
CA ASP A 88 12.09 -1.46 -6.86
C ASP A 88 10.94 -0.49 -7.20
N GLY A 89 9.85 -0.99 -7.81
CA GLY A 89 8.69 -0.21 -8.23
C GLY A 89 8.91 0.60 -9.51
N LYS A 90 10.09 0.50 -10.15
CA LYS A 90 10.48 1.27 -11.34
C LYS A 90 10.92 0.36 -12.48
N LYS A 91 12.01 -0.38 -12.29
CA LYS A 91 12.57 -1.27 -13.32
C LYS A 91 12.15 -2.71 -13.13
N ASN A 92 12.00 -3.14 -11.87
CA ASN A 92 11.71 -4.51 -11.46
C ASN A 92 12.64 -5.52 -12.15
N ALA A 93 13.93 -5.48 -11.82
CA ALA A 93 14.95 -6.24 -12.54
C ALA A 93 14.83 -7.75 -12.34
N LYS A 94 14.85 -8.50 -13.45
CA LYS A 94 15.00 -9.96 -13.38
C LYS A 94 16.41 -10.28 -12.86
N ILE A 95 16.47 -10.98 -11.73
CA ILE A 95 17.72 -11.48 -11.15
C ILE A 95 18.06 -12.82 -11.79
N GLN A 96 17.13 -13.77 -11.77
CA GLN A 96 17.37 -15.13 -12.23
C GLN A 96 16.10 -15.77 -12.77
N SER A 97 16.26 -16.71 -13.70
CA SER A 97 15.20 -17.59 -14.20
C SER A 97 15.73 -19.02 -14.21
N ILE A 98 14.97 -19.94 -13.64
CA ILE A 98 15.33 -21.35 -13.50
C ILE A 98 14.26 -22.17 -14.22
N PHE A 99 14.67 -22.92 -15.24
CA PHE A 99 13.78 -23.82 -15.97
C PHE A 99 13.91 -25.26 -15.47
N LEU A 100 12.79 -25.84 -15.03
CA LEU A 100 12.69 -27.19 -14.51
C LEU A 100 12.02 -28.11 -15.54
N GLY A 101 12.82 -28.59 -16.50
CA GLY A 101 12.33 -29.42 -17.60
C GLY A 101 11.49 -30.61 -17.13
N GLY A 102 10.26 -30.72 -17.65
CA GLY A 102 9.29 -31.77 -17.28
C GLY A 102 8.41 -31.45 -16.07
N TYR A 103 8.70 -30.38 -15.33
CA TYR A 103 8.03 -30.07 -14.05
C TYR A 103 7.33 -28.71 -14.09
N PRO A 104 6.03 -28.65 -14.45
CA PRO A 104 5.26 -27.41 -14.34
C PRO A 104 5.10 -26.97 -12.88
N ILE A 105 5.22 -25.67 -12.62
CA ILE A 105 5.22 -25.14 -11.25
C ILE A 105 3.81 -24.75 -10.85
N TYR A 106 3.22 -25.52 -9.93
CA TYR A 106 1.89 -25.23 -9.37
C TYR A 106 1.96 -24.39 -8.09
N LYS A 107 3.03 -24.55 -7.32
CA LYS A 107 3.29 -23.82 -6.09
C LYS A 107 4.79 -23.71 -5.86
N ALA A 108 5.24 -22.52 -5.55
CA ALA A 108 6.60 -22.26 -5.12
C ALA A 108 6.57 -21.21 -4.00
N SER A 109 7.44 -21.38 -3.02
CA SER A 109 7.58 -20.45 -1.91
C SER A 109 8.94 -20.54 -1.25
N PHE A 110 9.48 -19.40 -0.84
CA PHE A 110 10.47 -19.23 0.22
C PHE A 110 10.01 -19.88 1.53
N LEU A 111 10.99 -20.36 2.27
CA LEU A 111 10.83 -20.83 3.63
C LEU A 111 10.57 -19.66 4.60
N PRO A 112 10.08 -19.92 5.84
CA PRO A 112 9.75 -18.86 6.80
C PRO A 112 10.93 -17.97 7.23
N ASP A 113 12.15 -18.47 7.06
CA ASP A 113 13.40 -17.75 7.28
C ASP A 113 13.86 -16.94 6.04
N GLY A 114 13.24 -17.16 4.89
CA GLY A 114 13.51 -16.52 3.61
C GLY A 114 14.35 -17.37 2.65
N SER A 115 14.87 -18.52 3.07
CA SER A 115 15.66 -19.39 2.18
C SER A 115 14.82 -20.05 1.08
#